data_AF-A0A7V3BS98-F1
#
_entry.id   AF-A0A7V3BS98-F1
#
_cell.length_a   1.000
_cell.length_b   1.000
_cell.length_c   1.000
_cell.angle_alpha   90.00
_cell.angle_beta   90.00
_cell.angle_gamma   90.00
#
_symmetry.space_group_name_H-M   'P 1'
#
loop_
_entity.id
_entity.type
_entity.pdbx_description
1 polymer ?
#
loop_
_entity_poly.entity_id
_entity_poly.type
_entity_poly.pdbx_seq_one_letter_code
_entity_poly.pdbx_strand_id
1 'polypeptide(L)'
;MWIFPLAAAAVAGAFALVLAAQFRARRRSYHALWAVALAMYAVASFVVFLGAVDGWNSAEFRVYWALGAVLNVPYLAQGELDLLIRNRGVRWALYVLLAFVTAYTIARVRTAGIDAEALAERLPSGKHVFGDGTPAHRLPQVVSIPAYLVLVFGALWSAWRLRGDPTKRDRFVGTLLIALGATVIAGFGSAFAALGELLWFSVALLAGVSVMFWGFRRASRPTPARP
;
A
#
# COMPACT_ATOMS: atom_id res chain seq x y z
N MET A 1 -22.04 -1.10 -4.94
CA MET A 1 -20.68 -1.11 -5.53
C MET A 1 -19.71 -0.26 -4.71
N TRP A 2 -20.13 0.91 -4.21
CA TRP A 2 -19.35 1.80 -3.32
C TRP A 2 -19.05 1.24 -1.91
N ILE A 3 -19.73 0.18 -1.47
CA ILE A 3 -19.53 -0.37 -0.12
C ILE A 3 -18.15 -1.04 0.05
N PHE A 4 -17.59 -1.60 -1.01
CA PHE A 4 -16.30 -2.27 -1.00
C PHE A 4 -15.12 -1.32 -0.72
N PRO A 5 -14.96 -0.17 -1.42
CA PRO A 5 -13.90 0.77 -1.10
C PRO A 5 -14.06 1.39 0.30
N LEU A 6 -15.29 1.63 0.75
CA LEU A 6 -15.55 2.09 2.13
C LEU A 6 -15.13 1.05 3.17
N ALA A 7 -15.50 -0.22 2.95
CA ALA A 7 -15.07 -1.32 3.82
C ALA A 7 -13.55 -1.49 3.80
N ALA A 8 -12.90 -1.38 2.63
CA ALA A 8 -11.45 -1.43 2.50
C ALA A 8 -10.79 -0.29 3.28
N ALA A 9 -11.35 0.92 3.22
CA ALA A 9 -10.90 2.06 4.00
C ALA A 9 -11.02 1.82 5.51
N ALA A 10 -12.15 1.28 5.96
CA ALA A 10 -12.37 0.96 7.38
C ALA A 10 -11.39 -0.12 7.88
N VAL A 11 -11.18 -1.19 7.12
CA VAL A 11 -10.24 -2.27 7.47
C VAL A 11 -8.79 -1.74 7.48
N ALA A 12 -8.40 -0.97 6.47
CA ALA A 12 -7.08 -0.35 6.40
C ALA A 12 -6.84 0.64 7.56
N GLY A 13 -7.84 1.46 7.89
CA GLY A 13 -7.80 2.39 9.00
C GLY A 13 -7.66 1.69 10.35
N ALA A 14 -8.46 0.64 10.59
CA ALA A 14 -8.32 -0.19 11.79
C ALA A 14 -6.94 -0.83 11.87
N PHE A 15 -6.42 -1.35 10.76
CA PHE A 15 -5.08 -1.94 10.71
C PHE A 15 -3.99 -0.89 10.99
N ALA A 16 -4.11 0.32 10.41
CA ALA A 16 -3.20 1.44 10.68
C ALA A 16 -3.18 1.82 12.17
N LEU A 17 -4.35 1.88 12.83
CA LEU A 17 -4.45 2.18 14.26
C LEU A 17 -3.78 1.11 15.13
N VAL A 18 -3.94 -0.18 14.78
CA VAL A 18 -3.26 -1.28 15.47
C VAL A 18 -1.74 -1.15 15.34
N LEU A 19 -1.23 -0.83 14.15
CA LEU A 19 0.20 -0.62 13.91
C LEU A 19 0.72 0.62 14.66
N ALA A 20 -0.05 1.71 14.68
CA ALA A 20 0.29 2.93 15.43
C ALA A 20 0.33 2.67 16.95
N ALA A 21 -0.57 1.86 17.48
CA ALA A 21 -0.53 1.43 18.88
C ALA A 21 0.73 0.60 19.18
N GLN A 22 1.11 -0.33 18.29
CA GLN A 22 2.35 -1.09 18.43
C GLN A 22 3.60 -0.22 18.32
N PHE A 23 3.58 0.79 17.45
CA PHE A 23 4.66 1.76 17.36
C PHE A 23 4.81 2.54 18.68
N ARG A 24 3.70 3.01 19.28
CA ARG A 24 3.74 3.70 20.57
C ARG A 24 4.33 2.81 21.68
N ALA A 25 3.97 1.53 21.70
CA ALA A 25 4.44 0.58 22.71
C ALA A 25 5.90 0.12 22.52
N ARG A 26 6.32 -0.16 21.27
CA ARG A 26 7.64 -0.79 20.99
C ARG A 26 8.66 0.13 20.32
N ARG A 27 8.24 1.32 19.86
CA ARG A 27 9.05 2.35 19.19
C ARG A 27 9.91 1.83 18.03
N ARG A 28 9.40 0.83 17.29
CA ARG A 28 10.07 0.29 16.10
C ARG A 28 9.64 1.03 14.84
N SER A 29 10.60 1.59 14.11
CA SER A 29 10.35 2.44 12.93
C SER A 29 9.47 1.78 11.86
N TYR A 30 9.65 0.47 11.60
CA TYR A 30 8.84 -0.25 10.61
C TYR A 30 7.33 -0.24 10.95
N HIS A 31 6.93 -0.28 12.23
CA HIS A 31 5.52 -0.16 12.60
C HIS A 31 4.95 1.22 12.27
N ALA A 32 5.74 2.29 12.40
CA ALA A 32 5.31 3.63 12.02
C ALA A 32 5.14 3.76 10.50
N LEU A 33 6.11 3.26 9.72
CA LEU A 33 6.07 3.31 8.26
C LEU A 33 4.88 2.53 7.71
N TRP A 34 4.63 1.33 8.22
CA TRP A 34 3.45 0.55 7.85
C TRP A 34 2.15 1.22 8.30
N ALA A 35 2.09 1.82 9.49
CA ALA A 35 0.91 2.57 9.90
C ALA A 35 0.61 3.73 8.94
N VAL A 36 1.63 4.47 8.50
CA VAL A 36 1.48 5.54 7.50
C VAL A 36 0.99 4.98 6.17
N ALA A 37 1.59 3.90 5.67
CA ALA A 37 1.14 3.27 4.43
C ALA A 37 -0.33 2.82 4.50
N LEU A 38 -0.75 2.18 5.60
CA LEU A 38 -2.13 1.73 5.77
C LEU A 38 -3.09 2.92 5.97
N ALA A 39 -2.64 4.03 6.56
CA ALA A 39 -3.42 5.26 6.61
C ALA A 39 -3.60 5.89 5.21
N MET A 40 -2.53 5.94 4.40
CA MET A 40 -2.61 6.37 3.00
C MET A 40 -3.57 5.49 2.20
N TYR A 41 -3.54 4.18 2.44
CA TYR A 41 -4.46 3.22 1.82
C TYR A 41 -5.91 3.52 2.19
N ALA A 42 -6.16 3.77 3.48
CA ALA A 42 -7.48 4.09 3.98
C ALA A 42 -8.03 5.37 3.35
N VAL A 43 -7.22 6.43 3.28
CA VAL A 43 -7.59 7.69 2.63
C VAL A 43 -7.86 7.48 1.14
N ALA A 44 -6.96 6.78 0.42
CA ALA A 44 -7.14 6.53 -1.00
C ALA A 44 -8.41 5.70 -1.29
N SER A 45 -8.70 4.68 -0.47
CA SER A 45 -9.90 3.87 -0.59
C SER A 45 -11.17 4.66 -0.24
N PHE A 46 -11.10 5.57 0.74
CA PHE A 46 -12.22 6.45 1.06
C PHE A 46 -12.52 7.44 -0.07
N VAL A 47 -11.48 7.97 -0.71
CA VAL A 47 -11.62 8.83 -1.90
C VAL A 47 -12.23 8.06 -3.08
N VAL A 48 -11.86 6.79 -3.29
CA VAL A 48 -12.51 5.93 -4.29
C VAL A 48 -14.00 5.73 -3.95
N PHE A 49 -14.35 5.63 -2.67
CA PHE A 49 -15.74 5.58 -2.24
C PHE A 49 -16.50 6.86 -2.59
N LEU A 50 -15.93 8.04 -2.33
CA LEU A 50 -16.52 9.32 -2.70
C LEU A 50 -16.75 9.39 -4.21
N GLY A 51 -15.69 9.22 -5.02
CA GLY A 51 -15.81 9.25 -6.48
C GLY A 51 -16.78 8.21 -7.07
N ALA A 52 -17.02 7.10 -6.37
CA ALA A 52 -18.03 6.11 -6.75
C ALA A 52 -19.48 6.49 -6.41
N VAL A 53 -19.69 7.41 -5.47
CA VAL A 53 -21.01 7.88 -5.00
C VAL A 53 -21.45 9.15 -5.70
N ASP A 54 -20.59 10.17 -5.78
CA ASP A 54 -20.93 11.50 -6.30
C ASP A 54 -20.12 11.93 -7.52
N GLY A 55 -19.22 11.06 -8.02
CA GLY A 55 -18.39 11.31 -9.19
C GLY A 55 -17.03 11.90 -8.83
N TRP A 56 -16.06 11.77 -9.73
CA TRP A 56 -14.68 12.17 -9.44
C TRP A 56 -14.45 13.66 -9.67
N ASN A 57 -13.76 14.30 -8.72
CA ASN A 57 -13.15 15.60 -8.96
C ASN A 57 -11.61 15.54 -9.01
N SER A 58 -11.02 16.65 -9.45
CA SER A 58 -9.57 16.80 -9.62
C SER A 58 -8.78 16.56 -8.32
N ALA A 59 -9.29 17.02 -7.17
CA ALA A 59 -8.60 16.87 -5.89
C ALA A 59 -8.61 15.42 -5.42
N GLU A 60 -9.76 14.75 -5.50
CA GLU A 60 -9.92 13.34 -5.20
C GLU A 60 -8.99 12.47 -6.05
N PHE A 61 -9.00 12.67 -7.36
CA PHE A 61 -8.13 11.90 -8.25
C PHE A 61 -6.65 12.07 -7.89
N ARG A 62 -6.21 13.31 -7.61
CA ARG A 62 -4.83 13.58 -7.18
C ARG A 62 -4.48 12.88 -5.86
N VAL A 63 -5.39 12.87 -4.89
CA VAL A 63 -5.18 12.19 -3.60
C VAL A 63 -5.11 10.67 -3.81
N TYR A 64 -6.06 10.10 -4.55
CA TYR A 64 -6.07 8.69 -4.90
C TYR A 64 -4.77 8.27 -5.62
N TRP A 65 -4.35 9.04 -6.62
CA TRP A 65 -3.15 8.75 -7.39
C TRP A 65 -1.88 8.85 -6.54
N ALA A 66 -1.71 9.95 -5.80
CA ALA A 66 -0.52 10.15 -4.99
C ALA A 66 -0.42 9.13 -3.85
N LEU A 67 -1.50 8.94 -3.08
CA LEU A 67 -1.46 8.12 -1.86
C LEU A 67 -1.66 6.64 -2.13
N GLY A 68 -2.55 6.29 -3.07
CA GLY A 68 -2.89 4.90 -3.40
C GLY A 68 -1.95 4.32 -4.45
N ALA A 69 -1.85 4.97 -5.61
CA ALA A 69 -1.12 4.42 -6.75
C ALA A 69 0.40 4.56 -6.63
N VAL A 70 0.91 5.65 -6.02
CA VAL A 70 2.35 5.96 -5.98
C VAL A 70 2.98 5.69 -4.61
N LEU A 71 2.55 6.40 -3.56
CA LEU A 71 3.31 6.45 -2.30
C LEU A 71 3.04 5.29 -1.35
N ASN A 72 1.91 4.59 -1.48
CA ASN A 72 1.57 3.51 -0.55
C ASN A 72 2.68 2.45 -0.45
N VAL A 73 3.08 1.93 -1.61
CA VAL A 73 3.96 0.77 -1.73
C VAL A 73 5.40 1.09 -1.28
N PRO A 74 6.01 2.23 -1.62
CA PRO A 74 7.29 2.66 -1.05
C PRO A 74 7.34 2.69 0.46
N TYR A 75 6.28 3.14 1.14
CA TYR A 75 6.25 3.17 2.60
C TYR A 75 6.13 1.75 3.18
N LEU A 76 5.37 0.85 2.54
CA LEU A 76 5.36 -0.57 2.91
C LEU A 76 6.75 -1.20 2.75
N ALA A 77 7.39 -0.98 1.61
CA ALA A 77 8.72 -1.49 1.29
C ALA A 77 9.78 -0.95 2.25
N GLN A 78 9.73 0.35 2.58
CA GLN A 78 10.65 0.95 3.54
C GLN A 78 10.56 0.28 4.92
N GLY A 79 9.35 -0.07 5.37
CA GLY A 79 9.19 -0.79 6.64
C GLY A 79 9.82 -2.19 6.61
N GLU A 80 9.76 -2.90 5.48
CA GLU A 80 10.44 -4.20 5.30
C GLU A 80 11.97 -4.02 5.22
N LEU A 81 12.46 -2.99 4.54
CA LEU A 81 13.88 -2.65 4.52
C LEU A 81 14.40 -2.32 5.93
N ASP A 82 13.62 -1.61 6.74
CA ASP A 82 13.94 -1.31 8.13
C ASP A 82 14.03 -2.55 9.03
N LEU A 83 13.32 -3.63 8.67
CA LEU A 83 13.44 -4.92 9.35
C LEU A 83 14.71 -5.67 8.95
N LEU A 84 15.04 -5.66 7.66
CA LEU A 84 16.13 -6.46 7.10
C LEU A 84 17.50 -5.79 7.23
N ILE A 85 17.56 -4.46 7.11
CA ILE A 85 18.79 -3.68 7.10
C ILE A 85 19.10 -3.19 8.51
N ARG A 86 20.25 -3.58 9.05
CA ARG A 86 20.71 -3.15 10.39
C ARG A 86 21.63 -1.92 10.33
N ASN A 87 22.22 -1.62 9.17
CA ASN A 87 23.14 -0.51 8.98
C ASN A 87 22.39 0.83 9.03
N ARG A 88 22.80 1.72 9.95
CA ARG A 88 22.16 3.03 10.16
C ARG A 88 22.35 3.99 8.98
N GLY A 89 23.54 4.01 8.36
CA GLY A 89 23.83 4.90 7.24
C GLY A 89 22.96 4.58 6.03
N VAL A 90 22.82 3.29 5.71
CA VAL A 90 21.94 2.83 4.63
C VAL A 90 20.48 3.20 4.91
N ARG A 91 20.00 3.00 6.14
CA ARG A 91 18.63 3.37 6.51
C ARG A 91 18.36 4.87 6.37
N TRP A 92 19.31 5.71 6.79
CA TRP A 92 19.20 7.16 6.62
C TRP A 92 19.15 7.57 5.15
N ALA A 93 20.01 6.99 4.31
CA ALA A 93 19.97 7.23 2.87
C ALA A 93 18.61 6.83 2.26
N LEU A 94 18.04 5.70 2.69
CA LEU A 94 16.72 5.25 2.26
C LEU A 94 15.60 6.19 2.75
N TYR A 95 15.69 6.74 3.96
CA TYR A 95 14.73 7.75 4.43
C TYR A 95 14.79 9.06 3.64
N VAL A 96 16.00 9.52 3.32
CA VAL A 96 16.20 10.71 2.47
C VAL A 96 15.62 10.45 1.09
N LEU A 97 15.87 9.28 0.51
CA LEU A 97 15.29 8.88 -0.77
C LEU A 97 13.76 8.83 -0.70
N LEU A 98 13.19 8.22 0.35
CA LEU A 98 11.74 8.16 0.54
C LEU A 98 11.13 9.56 0.67
N ALA A 99 11.75 10.45 1.45
CA ALA A 99 11.30 11.83 1.61
C ALA A 99 11.36 12.59 0.28
N PHE A 100 12.42 12.41 -0.51
CA PHE A 100 12.54 12.97 -1.84
C PHE A 100 11.44 12.46 -2.78
N VAL A 101 11.21 11.13 -2.82
CA VAL A 101 10.17 10.51 -3.65
C VAL A 101 8.77 11.02 -3.26
N THR A 102 8.51 11.18 -1.96
CA THR A 102 7.25 11.76 -1.44
C THR A 102 7.08 13.20 -1.91
N ALA A 103 8.09 14.05 -1.69
CA ALA A 103 8.03 15.45 -2.10
C ALA A 103 7.88 15.61 -3.62
N TYR A 104 8.65 14.83 -4.40
CA TYR A 104 8.60 14.82 -5.85
C TYR A 104 7.23 14.38 -6.37
N THR A 105 6.67 13.30 -5.82
CA THR A 105 5.33 12.81 -6.18
C THR A 105 4.26 13.86 -5.94
N ILE A 106 4.25 14.47 -4.75
CA ILE A 106 3.28 15.51 -4.40
C ILE A 106 3.41 16.70 -5.35
N ALA A 107 4.64 17.16 -5.62
CA ALA A 107 4.89 18.27 -6.53
C ALA A 107 4.36 17.96 -7.95
N ARG A 108 4.74 16.81 -8.52
CA ARG A 108 4.36 16.42 -9.88
C ARG A 108 2.86 16.21 -10.05
N VAL A 109 2.20 15.55 -9.09
CA VAL A 109 0.75 15.31 -9.14
C VAL A 109 -0.04 16.62 -8.97
N ARG A 110 0.44 17.54 -8.12
CA ARG A 110 -0.20 18.84 -7.92
C ARG A 110 -0.11 19.76 -9.14
N THR A 111 0.99 19.72 -9.87
CA THR A 111 1.20 20.58 -11.05
C THR A 111 0.78 19.95 -12.37
N ALA A 112 0.38 18.67 -12.37
CA ALA A 112 -0.05 17.99 -13.59
C ALA A 112 -1.37 18.56 -14.11
N GLY A 113 -1.43 18.80 -15.43
CA GLY A 113 -2.69 19.07 -16.13
C GLY A 113 -3.61 17.86 -16.02
N ILE A 114 -4.91 18.14 -15.89
CA ILE A 114 -5.95 17.13 -15.72
C ILE A 114 -6.95 17.30 -16.85
N ASP A 115 -7.21 16.21 -17.57
CA ASP A 115 -8.35 16.12 -18.47
C ASP A 115 -9.63 15.91 -17.64
N ALA A 116 -10.54 16.88 -17.70
CA ALA A 116 -11.80 16.85 -16.97
C ALA A 116 -12.78 15.82 -17.55
N GLU A 117 -12.71 15.52 -18.85
CA GLU A 117 -13.60 14.53 -19.47
C GLU A 117 -13.26 13.12 -18.98
N ALA A 118 -11.97 12.83 -18.81
CA ALA A 118 -11.49 11.56 -18.25
C ALA A 118 -11.98 11.30 -16.81
N LEU A 119 -12.36 12.34 -16.04
CA LEU A 119 -12.92 12.19 -14.70
C LEU A 119 -14.37 11.69 -14.70
N ALA A 120 -15.06 11.71 -15.84
CA ALA A 120 -16.41 11.16 -15.95
C ALA A 120 -16.43 9.61 -15.95
N GLU A 121 -15.27 8.97 -16.11
CA GLU A 121 -15.12 7.52 -15.97
C GLU A 121 -15.47 7.06 -14.55
N ARG A 122 -16.06 5.86 -14.41
CA ARG A 122 -16.37 5.28 -13.10
C ARG A 122 -15.11 5.08 -12.25
N LEU A 123 -14.00 4.75 -12.90
CA LEU A 123 -12.68 4.69 -12.30
C LEU A 123 -11.69 5.34 -13.27
N PRO A 124 -11.36 6.63 -13.09
CA PRO A 124 -10.51 7.38 -14.00
C PRO A 124 -9.12 6.75 -14.12
N SER A 125 -8.71 6.45 -15.35
CA SER A 125 -7.36 5.98 -15.63
C SER A 125 -6.37 7.15 -15.62
N GLY A 126 -5.25 7.02 -14.90
CA GLY A 126 -4.21 8.07 -14.94
C GLY A 126 -3.56 8.25 -16.31
N LYS A 127 -3.74 7.31 -17.25
CA LYS A 127 -3.34 7.51 -18.65
C LYS A 127 -4.23 8.55 -19.33
N HIS A 128 -5.55 8.49 -19.10
CA HIS A 128 -6.49 9.43 -19.68
C HIS A 128 -6.47 10.76 -18.93
N VAL A 129 -6.39 10.73 -17.60
CA VAL A 129 -6.42 11.95 -16.78
C VAL A 129 -5.16 12.80 -16.91
N PHE A 130 -3.97 12.20 -16.87
CA PHE A 130 -2.70 12.96 -16.97
C PHE A 130 -2.09 12.95 -18.37
N GLY A 131 -2.65 12.20 -19.32
CA GLY A 131 -2.04 11.94 -20.62
C GLY A 131 -0.98 10.83 -20.57
N ASP A 132 -0.93 10.02 -21.63
CA ASP A 132 0.01 8.92 -21.75
C ASP A 132 1.46 9.42 -21.74
N GLY A 133 2.32 8.69 -21.03
CA GLY A 133 3.75 8.98 -20.95
C GLY A 133 4.14 10.23 -20.15
N THR A 134 3.20 10.97 -19.58
CA THR A 134 3.55 12.14 -18.77
C THR A 134 4.26 11.74 -17.47
N PRO A 135 5.07 12.65 -16.87
CA PRO A 135 5.78 12.32 -15.64
C PRO A 135 4.86 11.91 -14.50
N ALA A 136 3.65 12.48 -14.38
CA ALA A 136 2.70 12.11 -13.34
C ALA A 136 2.08 10.72 -13.57
N HIS A 137 1.77 10.38 -14.83
CA HIS A 137 1.29 9.06 -15.21
C HIS A 137 2.35 7.95 -14.95
N ARG A 138 3.63 8.23 -15.21
CA ARG A 138 4.71 7.23 -15.06
C ARG A 138 5.14 6.98 -13.62
N LEU A 139 4.72 7.80 -12.65
CA LEU A 139 5.15 7.68 -11.25
C LEU A 139 4.91 6.29 -10.64
N PRO A 140 3.72 5.66 -10.73
CA PRO A 140 3.52 4.31 -10.18
C PRO A 140 4.45 3.27 -10.82
N GLN A 141 4.77 3.42 -12.10
CA GLN A 141 5.62 2.47 -12.82
C GLN A 141 7.08 2.54 -12.35
N VAL A 142 7.59 3.74 -12.07
CA VAL A 142 8.98 3.94 -11.65
C VAL A 142 9.17 3.89 -10.13
N VAL A 143 8.12 4.12 -9.35
CA VAL A 143 8.17 4.15 -7.88
C VAL A 143 7.55 2.89 -7.27
N SER A 144 6.30 2.60 -7.58
CA SER A 144 5.54 1.54 -6.92
C SER A 144 5.95 0.14 -7.37
N ILE A 145 6.24 -0.07 -8.66
CA ILE A 145 6.65 -1.39 -9.16
C ILE A 145 7.98 -1.84 -8.53
N PRO A 146 9.06 -1.04 -8.54
CA PRO A 146 10.30 -1.43 -7.85
C PRO A 146 10.10 -1.61 -6.34
N ALA A 147 9.33 -0.73 -5.69
CA ALA A 147 9.03 -0.86 -4.26
C ALA A 147 8.25 -2.15 -3.96
N TYR A 148 7.30 -2.53 -4.82
CA TYR A 148 6.55 -3.77 -4.69
C TYR A 148 7.48 -4.99 -4.79
N LEU A 149 8.41 -5.00 -5.73
CA LEU A 149 9.41 -6.07 -5.84
C LEU A 149 10.24 -6.17 -4.55
N VAL A 150 10.72 -5.05 -4.04
CA VAL A 150 11.45 -5.01 -2.75
C VAL A 150 10.61 -5.58 -1.61
N LEU A 151 9.33 -5.19 -1.53
CA LEU A 151 8.40 -5.68 -0.52
C LEU A 151 8.20 -7.20 -0.61
N VAL A 152 7.93 -7.73 -1.82
CA VAL A 152 7.69 -9.16 -2.04
C VAL A 152 8.95 -9.97 -1.80
N PHE A 153 10.09 -9.57 -2.35
CA PHE A 153 11.37 -10.25 -2.12
C PHE A 153 11.75 -10.23 -0.64
N GLY A 154 11.56 -9.09 0.04
CA GLY A 154 11.79 -8.96 1.47
C GLY A 154 10.91 -9.92 2.28
N ALA A 155 9.61 -9.94 2.00
CA ALA A 155 8.65 -10.82 2.68
C ALA A 155 8.95 -12.31 2.42
N LEU A 156 9.27 -12.69 1.18
CA LEU A 156 9.64 -14.06 0.83
C LEU A 156 10.96 -14.48 1.49
N TRP A 157 11.94 -13.58 1.54
CA TRP A 157 13.20 -13.81 2.24
C TRP A 157 13.00 -13.98 3.76
N SER A 158 12.16 -13.13 4.34
CA SER A 158 11.72 -13.23 5.74
C SER A 158 11.04 -14.59 5.99
N ALA A 159 10.12 -15.02 5.14
CA ALA A 159 9.47 -16.33 5.24
C ALA A 159 10.47 -17.49 5.09
N TRP A 160 11.39 -17.40 4.14
CA TRP A 160 12.44 -18.41 3.93
C TRP A 160 13.34 -18.58 5.15
N ARG A 161 13.70 -17.50 5.85
CA ARG A 161 14.46 -17.58 7.11
C ARG A 161 13.67 -18.17 8.28
N LEU A 162 12.35 -18.13 8.23
CA LEU A 162 11.46 -18.64 9.28
C LEU A 162 11.07 -20.11 9.07
N ARG A 163 11.40 -20.70 7.92
CA ARG A 163 11.03 -22.08 7.57
C ARG A 163 11.67 -23.09 8.51
N GLY A 164 10.95 -24.18 8.81
CA GLY A 164 11.48 -25.31 9.57
C GLY A 164 11.50 -25.14 11.09
N ASP A 165 11.16 -23.97 11.63
CA ASP A 165 11.02 -23.76 13.08
C ASP A 165 9.53 -23.84 13.49
N PRO A 166 9.09 -24.90 14.19
CA PRO A 166 7.68 -25.06 14.59
C PRO A 166 7.17 -23.91 15.45
N THR A 167 8.05 -23.27 16.23
CA THR A 167 7.70 -22.16 17.13
C THR A 167 7.41 -20.86 16.37
N LYS A 168 7.85 -20.76 15.11
CA LYS A 168 7.68 -19.58 14.25
C LYS A 168 6.64 -19.80 13.14
N ARG A 169 5.90 -20.92 13.17
CA ARG A 169 4.91 -21.27 12.13
C ARG A 169 3.88 -20.16 11.90
N ASP A 170 3.41 -19.50 12.95
CA ASP A 170 2.46 -18.40 12.83
C ASP A 170 3.06 -17.15 12.20
N ARG A 171 4.33 -16.84 12.47
CA ARG A 171 5.07 -15.78 11.78
C ARG A 171 5.31 -16.11 10.32
N PHE A 172 5.67 -17.35 10.03
CA PHE A 172 5.86 -17.84 8.66
C PHE A 172 4.58 -17.70 7.83
N VAL A 173 3.46 -18.27 8.30
CA VAL A 173 2.19 -18.20 7.57
C VAL A 173 1.67 -16.77 7.52
N GLY A 174 1.80 -16.00 8.60
CA GLY A 174 1.40 -14.60 8.62
C GLY A 174 2.16 -13.74 7.60
N THR A 175 3.48 -13.97 7.45
CA THR A 175 4.30 -13.28 6.44
C THR A 175 3.89 -13.64 5.03
N LEU A 176 3.59 -14.92 4.76
CA LEU A 176 3.08 -15.36 3.46
C LEU A 176 1.72 -14.75 3.13
N LEU A 177 0.82 -14.65 4.11
CA LEU A 177 -0.48 -14.00 3.93
C LEU A 177 -0.33 -12.50 3.66
N ILE A 178 0.59 -11.80 4.33
CA ILE A 178 0.89 -10.40 4.03
C ILE A 178 1.39 -10.25 2.59
N ALA A 179 2.34 -11.09 2.17
CA ALA A 179 2.85 -11.08 0.80
C ALA A 179 1.73 -11.38 -0.21
N LEU A 180 0.89 -12.37 0.06
CA LEU A 180 -0.25 -12.72 -0.80
C LEU A 180 -1.24 -11.56 -0.92
N GLY A 181 -1.62 -10.93 0.19
CA GLY A 181 -2.54 -9.79 0.16
C GLY A 181 -1.97 -8.58 -0.58
N ALA A 182 -0.68 -8.30 -0.42
CA ALA A 182 0.02 -7.28 -1.20
C ALA A 182 0.05 -7.61 -2.69
N THR A 183 0.28 -8.87 -3.07
CA THR A 183 0.22 -9.35 -4.46
C THR A 183 -1.19 -9.23 -5.04
N VAL A 184 -2.24 -9.51 -4.26
CA VAL A 184 -3.62 -9.35 -4.72
C VAL A 184 -3.91 -7.89 -5.08
N ILE A 185 -3.49 -6.95 -4.24
CA ILE A 185 -3.65 -5.51 -4.51
C ILE A 185 -2.81 -5.09 -5.72
N ALA A 186 -1.52 -5.42 -5.72
CA ALA A 186 -0.58 -4.95 -6.75
C ALA A 186 -0.83 -5.59 -8.12
N GLY A 187 -1.21 -6.88 -8.16
CA GLY A 187 -1.50 -7.61 -9.39
C GLY A 187 -2.92 -7.36 -9.87
N PHE A 188 -3.92 -7.88 -9.14
CA PHE A 188 -5.32 -7.80 -9.57
C PHE A 188 -5.88 -6.39 -9.47
N GLY A 189 -5.60 -5.68 -8.36
CA GLY A 189 -6.05 -4.29 -8.20
C GLY A 189 -5.53 -3.40 -9.33
N SER A 190 -4.23 -3.41 -9.60
CA SER A 190 -3.66 -2.62 -10.71
C SER A 190 -4.21 -3.01 -12.08
N ALA A 191 -4.43 -4.31 -12.34
CA ALA A 191 -5.00 -4.78 -13.60
C ALA A 191 -6.45 -4.28 -13.79
N PHE A 192 -7.30 -4.40 -12.77
CA PHE A 192 -8.67 -3.90 -12.83
C PHE A 192 -8.73 -2.37 -12.90
N ALA A 193 -7.81 -1.67 -12.24
CA ALA A 193 -7.68 -0.23 -12.38
C ALA A 193 -7.31 0.19 -13.80
N ALA A 194 -6.41 -0.54 -14.47
CA ALA A 194 -6.05 -0.28 -15.87
C ALA A 194 -7.21 -0.53 -16.84
N LEU A 195 -8.14 -1.41 -16.49
CA LEU A 195 -9.35 -1.71 -17.27
C LEU A 195 -10.53 -0.78 -16.93
N GLY A 196 -10.40 0.12 -15.94
CA GLY A 196 -11.50 0.98 -15.48
C GLY A 196 -12.60 0.23 -14.70
N GLU A 197 -12.31 -0.99 -14.23
CA GLU A 197 -13.29 -1.89 -13.59
C GLU A 197 -13.40 -1.64 -12.08
N LEU A 198 -14.20 -0.62 -11.70
CA LEU A 198 -14.36 -0.18 -10.31
C LEU A 198 -14.75 -1.29 -9.32
N LEU A 199 -15.65 -2.21 -9.72
CA LEU A 199 -16.12 -3.27 -8.82
C LEU A 199 -14.98 -4.21 -8.44
N TRP A 200 -14.32 -4.78 -9.44
CA TRP A 200 -13.27 -5.77 -9.22
C TRP A 200 -12.01 -5.15 -8.63
N PHE A 201 -11.72 -3.90 -9.00
CA PHE A 201 -10.71 -3.08 -8.32
C PHE A 201 -11.01 -3.00 -6.81
N SER A 202 -12.22 -2.60 -6.44
CA SER A 202 -12.60 -2.43 -5.04
C SER A 202 -12.64 -3.74 -4.25
N VAL A 203 -13.08 -4.83 -4.89
CA VAL A 203 -13.07 -6.17 -4.28
C VAL A 203 -11.62 -6.63 -4.06
N ALA A 204 -10.72 -6.42 -5.01
CA ALA A 204 -9.30 -6.75 -4.85
C ALA A 204 -8.65 -5.94 -3.72
N LEU A 205 -8.98 -4.65 -3.61
CA LEU A 205 -8.53 -3.81 -2.51
C LEU A 205 -9.00 -4.36 -1.14
N LEU A 206 -10.30 -4.63 -0.98
CA LEU A 206 -10.84 -5.14 0.27
C LEU A 206 -10.27 -6.52 0.62
N ALA A 207 -10.22 -7.43 -0.35
CA ALA A 207 -9.71 -8.77 -0.15
C ALA A 207 -8.24 -8.75 0.25
N GLY A 208 -7.41 -7.99 -0.49
CA GLY A 208 -5.98 -7.91 -0.22
C GLY A 208 -5.66 -7.32 1.14
N VAL A 209 -6.28 -6.19 1.52
CA VAL A 209 -6.01 -5.57 2.83
C VAL A 209 -6.53 -6.44 3.99
N SER A 210 -7.65 -7.15 3.80
CA SER A 210 -8.18 -8.08 4.80
C SER A 210 -7.25 -9.27 5.00
N VAL A 211 -6.72 -9.83 3.92
CA VAL A 211 -5.73 -10.92 3.96
C VAL A 211 -4.43 -10.45 4.62
N MET A 212 -3.94 -9.24 4.30
CA MET A 212 -2.78 -8.65 4.97
C MET A 212 -3.02 -8.49 6.47
N PHE A 213 -4.18 -7.96 6.87
CA PHE A 213 -4.48 -7.73 8.29
C PHE A 213 -4.61 -9.05 9.05
N TRP A 214 -5.24 -10.07 8.47
CA TRP A 214 -5.31 -11.39 9.05
C TRP A 214 -3.93 -12.03 9.20
N GLY A 215 -3.09 -11.92 8.16
CA GLY A 215 -1.69 -12.35 8.19
C GLY A 215 -0.90 -11.68 9.30
N PHE A 216 -1.05 -10.36 9.46
CA PHE A 216 -0.41 -9.59 10.52
C PHE A 216 -0.85 -10.02 11.93
N ARG A 217 -2.16 -10.22 12.14
CA ARG A 217 -2.67 -10.73 13.42
C ARG A 217 -2.09 -12.10 13.76
N ARG A 218 -1.94 -12.97 12.77
CA ARG A 218 -1.31 -14.28 12.94
C ARG A 218 0.17 -14.16 13.26
N ALA A 219 0.92 -13.35 12.51
CA ALA A 219 2.34 -13.14 12.75
C ALA A 219 2.65 -12.49 14.11
N SER A 220 1.70 -11.71 14.64
CA SER A 220 1.82 -11.03 15.93
C SER A 220 1.48 -11.89 17.14
N ARG A 221 1.07 -13.16 16.96
CA ARG A 221 0.75 -14.06 18.07
C ARG A 221 2.00 -14.33 18.94
N PRO A 222 1.84 -14.37 20.28
CA PRO A 222 2.90 -14.82 21.17
C PRO A 222 3.36 -16.21 20.76
N THR A 223 4.68 -16.40 20.63
CA THR A 223 5.25 -17.74 20.43
C THR A 223 4.97 -18.56 21.69
N PRO A 224 4.35 -19.76 21.57
CA PRO A 224 4.16 -20.64 22.72
C PRO A 224 5.50 -20.89 23.41
N ALA A 225 5.55 -20.72 24.74
CA ALA A 225 6.71 -21.12 25.51
C ALA A 225 6.98 -22.61 25.26
N ARG A 226 8.25 -22.99 25.10
CA ARG A 226 8.60 -24.42 25.04
C ARG A 226 8.19 -25.05 26.38
N PRO A 227 7.50 -26.20 26.37
CA PRO A 227 7.29 -26.97 27.59
C PRO A 227 8.61 -27.46 28.17
#